data_AF-A0A961SHI1-F1
#
_entry.id   AF-A0A961SHI1-F1
#
_cell.length_a   1.000
_cell.length_b   1.000
_cell.length_c   1.000
_cell.angle_alpha   90.00
_cell.angle_beta   90.00
_cell.angle_gamma   90.00
#
_symmetry.space_group_name_H-M   'P 1'
#
loop_
_entity.id
_entity.type
_entity.pdbx_description
1 polymer ?
#
loop_
_entity_poly.entity_id
_entity_poly.type
_entity_poly.pdbx_seq_one_letter_code
_entity_poly.pdbx_strand_id
1 'polypeptide(L)'
;MGSYWRGFALAFVAASFCLAHGATAQAGCVGLSGTADGVDKATAVSRSQNALAEAIQEFKAAKRLGSVSIVPMRAKPQPYWRTSVSSNLYQKPDIVTSKSHTICWSGVVSPTVCTSGAKICW
;
A
#
# COMPACT_ATOMS: atom_id res chain seq x y z
N MET A 1 24.23 -52.53 -25.29
CA MET A 1 24.00 -51.08 -25.49
C MET A 1 23.05 -50.54 -24.42
N GLY A 2 23.48 -50.44 -23.15
CA GLY A 2 22.57 -50.06 -22.05
C GLY A 2 23.16 -49.16 -20.96
N SER A 3 24.46 -48.84 -21.04
CA SER A 3 25.17 -48.13 -19.96
C SER A 3 25.18 -46.60 -20.15
N TYR A 4 25.20 -46.11 -21.38
CA TYR A 4 25.34 -44.66 -21.67
C TYR A 4 24.06 -43.85 -21.46
N TRP A 5 22.87 -44.46 -21.50
CA TRP A 5 21.58 -43.75 -21.36
C TRP A 5 21.37 -43.23 -19.92
N ARG A 6 21.81 -43.99 -18.92
CA ARG A 6 21.63 -43.64 -17.51
C ARG A 6 22.46 -42.42 -17.08
N GLY A 7 23.66 -42.25 -17.65
CA GLY A 7 24.51 -41.08 -17.37
C GLY A 7 23.94 -39.78 -17.93
N PHE A 8 23.39 -39.81 -19.15
CA PHE A 8 22.77 -38.64 -19.76
C PHE A 8 21.47 -38.21 -19.07
N ALA A 9 20.66 -39.17 -18.60
CA ALA A 9 19.41 -38.87 -17.89
C ALA A 9 19.65 -38.14 -16.54
N LEU A 10 20.69 -38.53 -15.80
CA LEU A 10 21.04 -37.89 -14.53
C LEU A 10 21.59 -36.46 -14.71
N ALA A 11 22.35 -36.22 -15.79
CA ALA A 11 22.88 -34.89 -16.10
C ALA A 11 21.77 -33.88 -16.47
N PHE A 12 20.73 -34.32 -17.17
CA PHE A 12 19.57 -33.47 -17.51
C PHE A 12 18.70 -33.10 -16.30
N VAL A 13 18.60 -33.99 -15.30
CA VAL A 13 17.87 -33.71 -14.06
C VAL A 13 18.64 -32.73 -13.17
N ALA A 14 19.97 -32.82 -13.12
CA ALA A 14 20.79 -31.86 -12.37
C ALA A 14 20.82 -30.46 -13.02
N ALA A 15 20.88 -30.38 -14.35
CA ALA A 15 20.89 -29.10 -15.07
C ALA A 15 19.56 -28.34 -15.00
N SER A 16 18.43 -29.04 -14.92
CA SER A 16 17.10 -28.42 -14.80
C SER A 16 16.84 -27.84 -13.39
N PHE A 17 17.48 -28.38 -12.35
CA PHE A 17 17.33 -27.87 -10.98
C PHE A 17 18.13 -26.57 -10.71
N CYS A 18 19.17 -26.28 -11.48
CA CYS A 18 19.98 -25.06 -11.30
C CYS A 18 19.34 -23.78 -11.86
N LEU A 19 18.35 -23.89 -12.76
CA LEU A 19 17.64 -22.74 -13.33
C LEU A 19 16.46 -22.25 -12.47
N ALA A 20 16.15 -22.95 -11.38
CA ALA A 20 15.17 -22.52 -10.37
C ALA A 20 15.80 -21.69 -9.24
N HIS A 21 16.94 -21.02 -9.50
CA HIS A 21 17.46 -20.00 -8.59
C HIS A 21 16.44 -18.88 -8.50
N GLY A 22 15.71 -18.89 -7.39
CA GLY A 22 14.60 -18.02 -7.09
C GLY A 22 14.93 -16.58 -7.43
N ALA A 23 14.04 -15.97 -8.22
CA ALA A 23 13.93 -14.52 -8.26
C ALA A 23 13.92 -14.05 -6.81
N THR A 24 14.93 -13.28 -6.43
CA THR A 24 15.01 -12.64 -5.12
C THR A 24 13.69 -11.93 -4.89
N ALA A 25 12.94 -12.33 -3.85
CA ALA A 25 11.75 -11.61 -3.43
C ALA A 25 12.16 -10.15 -3.27
N GLN A 26 11.63 -9.30 -4.15
CA GLN A 26 12.06 -7.92 -4.29
C GLN A 26 11.44 -7.15 -3.14
N ALA A 27 12.08 -7.25 -1.97
CA ALA A 27 11.56 -6.78 -0.70
C ALA A 27 11.51 -5.24 -0.69
N GLY A 28 10.35 -4.68 -1.02
CA GLY A 28 10.15 -3.24 -1.16
C GLY A 28 9.09 -2.75 -0.18
N CYS A 29 9.22 -1.52 0.29
CA CYS A 29 8.17 -0.84 1.04
C CYS A 29 7.83 0.50 0.39
N VAL A 30 6.54 0.84 0.32
CA VAL A 30 6.10 2.15 -0.13
C VAL A 30 5.02 2.70 0.80
N GLY A 31 5.05 4.01 1.04
CA GLY A 31 3.96 4.72 1.71
C GLY A 31 2.91 5.14 0.70
N LEU A 32 1.66 4.77 0.94
CA LEU A 32 0.50 5.17 0.14
C LEU A 32 -0.46 5.98 1.00
N SER A 33 -1.26 6.82 0.33
CA SER A 33 -2.25 7.66 0.99
C SER A 33 -3.44 7.89 0.08
N GLY A 34 -4.63 8.00 0.67
CA GLY A 34 -5.85 8.44 0.02
C GLY A 34 -6.44 9.63 0.76
N THR A 35 -6.85 10.67 0.02
CA THR A 35 -7.46 11.89 0.59
C THR A 35 -8.86 12.04 0.04
N ALA A 36 -9.82 12.36 0.91
CA ALA A 36 -11.19 12.66 0.51
C ALA A 36 -11.84 13.63 1.49
N ASP A 37 -12.86 14.32 1.02
CA ASP A 37 -13.68 15.22 1.80
C ASP A 37 -15.10 14.68 2.03
N GLY A 38 -15.80 15.32 2.97
CA GLY A 38 -17.15 14.95 3.32
C GLY A 38 -17.89 16.11 4.00
N VAL A 39 -19.21 16.03 3.93
CA VAL A 39 -20.12 16.94 4.65
C VAL A 39 -20.00 16.80 6.17
N ASP A 40 -19.52 15.64 6.63
CA ASP A 40 -19.22 15.31 8.01
C ASP A 40 -17.94 14.46 8.11
N LYS A 41 -17.43 14.30 9.34
CA LYS A 41 -16.19 13.56 9.61
C LYS A 41 -16.29 12.07 9.29
N ALA A 42 -17.41 11.41 9.57
CA ALA A 42 -17.56 9.98 9.33
C ALA A 42 -17.52 9.68 7.82
N THR A 43 -18.22 10.50 7.03
CA THR A 43 -18.20 10.42 5.57
C THR A 43 -16.80 10.64 5.01
N ALA A 44 -16.10 11.70 5.44
CA ALA A 44 -14.75 12.01 4.97
C ALA A 44 -13.74 10.90 5.33
N VAL A 45 -13.83 10.34 6.54
CA VAL A 45 -12.99 9.22 6.98
C VAL A 45 -13.22 8.01 6.08
N SER A 46 -14.47 7.58 5.94
CA SER A 46 -14.85 6.41 5.13
C SER A 46 -14.33 6.53 3.69
N ARG A 47 -14.57 7.69 3.05
CA ARG A 47 -14.10 7.95 1.69
C ARG A 47 -12.57 7.97 1.59
N SER A 48 -11.87 8.57 2.55
CA SER A 48 -10.40 8.62 2.53
C SER A 48 -9.78 7.23 2.72
N GLN A 49 -10.40 6.37 3.53
CA GLN A 49 -9.98 4.99 3.72
C GLN A 49 -10.25 4.15 2.47
N ASN A 50 -11.38 4.37 1.80
CA ASN A 50 -11.66 3.72 0.51
C ASN A 50 -10.65 4.15 -0.56
N ALA A 51 -10.34 5.44 -0.66
CA ALA A 51 -9.33 5.95 -1.60
C ALA A 51 -7.93 5.35 -1.33
N LEU A 52 -7.56 5.15 -0.06
CA LEU A 52 -6.32 4.44 0.29
C LEU A 52 -6.37 2.97 -0.13
N ALA A 53 -7.51 2.29 0.08
CA ALA A 53 -7.68 0.90 -0.31
C ALA A 53 -7.58 0.72 -1.83
N GLU A 54 -8.20 1.61 -2.61
CA GLU A 54 -8.09 1.67 -4.07
C GLU A 54 -6.63 1.88 -4.50
N ALA A 55 -5.93 2.86 -3.93
CA ALA A 55 -4.51 3.11 -4.22
C ALA A 55 -3.62 1.88 -3.93
N ILE A 56 -3.91 1.13 -2.86
CA ILE A 56 -3.21 -0.13 -2.56
C ILE A 56 -3.50 -1.19 -3.62
N GLN A 57 -4.76 -1.36 -4.05
CA GLN A 57 -5.11 -2.35 -5.09
C GLN A 57 -4.46 -1.99 -6.43
N GLU A 58 -4.50 -0.72 -6.83
CA GLU A 58 -3.83 -0.23 -8.03
C GLU A 58 -2.33 -0.49 -7.98
N PHE A 59 -1.69 -0.20 -6.84
CA PHE A 59 -0.26 -0.47 -6.67
C PHE A 59 0.06 -1.96 -6.78
N LYS A 60 -0.73 -2.82 -6.13
CA LYS A 60 -0.56 -4.27 -6.22
C LYS A 60 -0.72 -4.76 -7.66
N ALA A 61 -1.73 -4.29 -8.38
CA ALA A 61 -1.95 -4.64 -9.77
C ALA A 61 -0.80 -4.18 -10.67
N ALA A 62 -0.37 -2.92 -10.52
CA ALA A 62 0.73 -2.33 -11.29
C ALA A 62 2.06 -3.06 -11.06
N LYS A 63 2.32 -3.53 -9.84
CA LYS A 63 3.52 -4.28 -9.47
C LYS A 63 3.37 -5.80 -9.56
N ARG A 64 2.20 -6.30 -9.98
CA ARG A 64 1.85 -7.73 -10.03
C ARG A 64 2.13 -8.45 -8.69
N LEU A 65 1.82 -7.79 -7.58
CA LEU A 65 2.06 -8.29 -6.23
C LEU A 65 0.87 -9.11 -5.75
N GLY A 66 1.17 -10.27 -5.13
CA GLY A 66 0.18 -11.12 -4.48
C GLY A 66 -0.21 -10.61 -3.09
N SER A 67 0.37 -11.21 -2.06
CA SER A 67 0.18 -10.76 -0.67
C SER A 67 1.14 -9.63 -0.33
N VAL A 68 0.67 -8.66 0.46
CA VAL A 68 1.49 -7.56 0.98
C VAL A 68 1.17 -7.39 2.47
N SER A 69 2.17 -6.99 3.24
CA SER A 69 1.96 -6.52 4.61
C SER A 69 1.51 -5.06 4.57
N ILE A 70 0.57 -4.70 5.45
CA ILE A 70 0.03 -3.34 5.55
C ILE A 70 0.23 -2.90 6.99
N VAL A 71 0.87 -1.75 7.16
CA VAL A 71 1.09 -1.11 8.47
C VAL A 71 0.50 0.30 8.43
N PRO A 72 -0.34 0.70 9.39
CA PRO A 72 -0.85 2.07 9.45
C PRO A 72 0.31 3.07 9.54
N MET A 73 0.25 4.11 8.72
CA MET A 73 1.30 5.14 8.66
C MET A 73 0.64 6.50 8.58
N ARG A 74 1.06 7.43 9.44
CA ARG A 74 0.60 8.81 9.38
C ARG A 74 1.09 9.46 8.09
N ALA A 75 0.21 9.61 7.11
CA ALA A 75 0.50 10.31 5.88
C ALA A 75 0.60 11.82 6.13
N LYS A 76 1.42 12.50 5.31
CA LYS A 76 1.40 13.96 5.24
C LYS A 76 0.02 14.38 4.72
N PRO A 77 -0.67 15.33 5.36
CA PRO A 77 -1.94 15.83 4.86
C PRO A 77 -1.75 16.44 3.48
N GLN A 78 -2.71 16.21 2.59
CA GLN A 78 -2.72 16.74 1.23
C GLN A 78 -3.87 17.74 1.07
N PRO A 79 -3.74 18.96 1.60
CA PRO A 79 -4.76 19.98 1.42
C PRO A 79 -4.76 20.49 -0.03
N TYR A 80 -5.90 20.42 -0.72
CA TYR A 80 -6.02 20.89 -2.11
C TYR A 80 -5.70 22.38 -2.28
N TRP A 81 -6.27 23.23 -1.43
CA TRP A 81 -6.24 24.71 -1.57
C TRP A 81 -5.20 25.40 -0.68
N ARG A 82 -4.37 24.64 0.04
CA ARG A 82 -3.37 25.19 0.97
C ARG A 82 -2.06 24.44 0.81
N THR A 83 -0.95 25.04 1.25
CA THR A 83 0.36 24.36 1.27
C THR A 83 0.54 23.50 2.53
N SER A 84 -0.20 23.81 3.60
CA SER A 84 -0.16 23.10 4.87
C SER A 84 -1.47 23.26 5.64
N VAL A 85 -1.65 22.41 6.65
CA VAL A 85 -2.78 22.44 7.58
C VAL A 85 -2.30 22.99 8.92
N SER A 86 -2.81 24.15 9.33
CA SER A 86 -2.53 24.75 10.64
C SER A 86 -3.01 23.84 11.77
N SER A 87 -2.30 23.85 12.91
CA SER A 87 -2.57 22.97 14.05
C SER A 87 -4.01 23.05 14.57
N ASN A 88 -4.60 24.24 14.55
CA ASN A 88 -5.97 24.51 15.00
C ASN A 88 -7.07 23.99 14.05
N LEU A 89 -6.72 23.58 12.83
CA LEU A 89 -7.69 23.03 11.87
C LEU A 89 -7.84 21.51 12.01
N TYR A 90 -6.93 20.82 12.70
CA TYR A 90 -7.01 19.37 12.84
C TYR A 90 -8.19 18.97 13.73
N GLN A 91 -8.97 18.02 13.23
CA GLN A 91 -10.12 17.46 13.91
C GLN A 91 -9.70 16.17 14.64
N LYS A 92 -9.21 16.31 15.86
CA LYS A 92 -8.83 15.17 16.72
C LYS A 92 -10.05 14.43 17.28
N PRO A 93 -9.93 13.17 17.71
CA PRO A 93 -8.75 12.31 17.58
C PRO A 93 -8.53 11.86 16.13
N ASP A 94 -7.30 11.45 15.83
CA ASP A 94 -6.98 10.68 14.62
C ASP A 94 -7.61 9.29 14.73
N ILE A 95 -7.88 8.66 13.59
CA ILE A 95 -8.49 7.33 13.55
C ILE A 95 -7.42 6.35 13.05
N VAL A 96 -7.04 5.42 13.91
CA VAL A 96 -6.01 4.42 13.60
C VAL A 96 -6.66 3.05 13.61
N THR A 97 -6.44 2.29 12.54
CA THR A 97 -6.87 0.91 12.38
C THR A 97 -5.65 0.03 12.10
N SER A 98 -5.84 -1.28 12.00
CA SER A 98 -4.78 -2.18 11.53
C SER A 98 -4.35 -1.93 10.08
N LYS A 99 -5.14 -1.15 9.31
CA LYS A 99 -4.90 -0.92 7.88
C LYS A 99 -4.53 0.52 7.54
N SER A 100 -4.81 1.49 8.42
CA SER A 100 -4.64 2.90 8.09
C SER A 100 -4.49 3.80 9.32
N HIS A 101 -3.78 4.91 9.15
CA HIS A 101 -3.83 6.07 10.05
C HIS A 101 -4.50 7.21 9.29
N THR A 102 -5.67 7.63 9.76
CA THR A 102 -6.46 8.72 9.21
C THR A 102 -6.32 9.99 10.06
N ILE A 103 -5.93 11.08 9.41
CA ILE A 103 -5.94 12.43 9.98
C ILE A 103 -7.01 13.26 9.27
N CYS A 104 -7.72 14.10 10.01
CA CYS A 104 -8.77 14.97 9.46
C CYS A 104 -8.56 16.42 9.86
N TRP A 105 -9.02 17.34 9.03
CA TRP A 105 -8.97 18.77 9.28
C TRP A 105 -10.13 19.48 8.58
N SER A 106 -10.42 20.70 9.03
CA SER A 106 -11.42 21.54 8.38
C SER A 106 -10.91 22.07 7.05
N GLY A 107 -11.68 21.81 5.97
CA GLY A 107 -11.34 22.24 4.62
C GLY A 107 -11.60 23.73 4.38
N VAL A 108 -11.25 24.20 3.18
CA VAL A 108 -11.58 25.57 2.73
C VAL A 108 -13.01 25.63 2.19
N VAL A 109 -13.40 24.64 1.40
CA VAL A 109 -14.73 24.51 0.80
C VAL A 109 -15.53 23.47 1.57
N SER A 110 -14.99 22.26 1.71
CA SER A 110 -15.66 21.17 2.41
C SER A 110 -15.48 21.28 3.93
N PRO A 111 -16.52 20.96 4.73
CA PRO A 111 -16.45 21.03 6.19
C PRO A 111 -15.33 20.18 6.78
N THR A 112 -15.10 19.00 6.20
CA THR A 112 -14.06 18.07 6.65
C THR A 112 -13.32 17.46 5.47
N VAL A 113 -11.99 17.41 5.59
CA VAL A 113 -11.09 16.70 4.68
C VAL A 113 -10.25 15.73 5.50
N CYS A 114 -10.10 14.50 5.04
CA CYS A 114 -9.30 13.48 5.71
C CYS A 114 -8.29 12.85 4.74
N THR A 115 -7.08 12.58 5.25
CA THR A 115 -6.09 11.74 4.58
C THR A 115 -5.87 10.49 5.40
N SER A 116 -6.03 9.33 4.76
CA SER A 116 -5.66 8.03 5.30
C SER A 116 -4.33 7.59 4.71
N GLY A 117 -3.43 7.05 5.53
CA GLY A 117 -2.11 6.56 5.10
C GLY A 117 -1.79 5.15 5.59
N ALA A 118 -1.02 4.42 4.79
CA ALA A 118 -0.43 3.14 5.15
C ALA A 118 0.93 2.95 4.48
N LYS A 119 1.81 2.19 5.13
CA LYS A 119 3.00 1.62 4.52
C LYS A 119 2.67 0.19 4.09
N ILE A 120 2.92 -0.12 2.83
CA ILE A 120 2.81 -1.48 2.30
C ILE A 120 4.21 -2.03 2.03
N CYS A 121 4.45 -3.30 2.38
CA CYS A 121 5.69 -4.00 2.06
C CYS A 121 5.41 -5.38 1.45
N TRP A 122 6.20 -5.75 0.46
CA TRP A 122 6.10 -7.00 -0.32
C TRP A 122 7.48 -7.63 -0.49
#